data_AF-A0A845C620-F1
#
_entry.id   AF-A0A845C620-F1
#
_cell.length_a   1.000
_cell.length_b   1.000
_cell.length_c   1.000
_cell.angle_alpha   90.00
_cell.angle_beta   90.00
_cell.angle_gamma   90.00
#
_symmetry.space_group_name_H-M   'P 1'
#
loop_
_entity.id
_entity.type
_entity.pdbx_description
1 polymer ?
#
loop_
_entity_poly.entity_id
_entity_poly.type
_entity_poly.pdbx_seq_one_letter_code
_entity_poly.pdbx_strand_id
1 'polypeptide(L)'
;MRLDAFSDSGYFWLPGGEDQSLQVPGNLSVSEAGRVPLETFGYWSKDPLSLAQDNQPSKLTRIFGYTPERGNVTLTGAVATRDRIQSRTNGWVFNCTSFVADRLLTGGHFSENDPLFDRLGCKIEVLHEWIGVPGFTIERESHLCTSITYQRPAPLPFQVSDDVVGEFGLEHSISFQAPVGIKVPEAHYSAYIKLSTSMSWNTEEVLRWVFCMRNFVSLGTGAPVAITSLAGWKRTDGHEDENTDDREEMVEIFCESQQRSPKPIAELLPQFMNFTYRDLADVSDSIQKWIDLCLCGRSKGGQAVKLFFDSLYGDGILPVDLRFIKVEESLQKLAPVMGVVTKERETEKRIMLLASRFSELLGT
;
A
#
# COMPACT_ATOMS: atom_id res chain seq x y z
N MET A 1 0.73 4.70 3.65
CA MET A 1 -0.43 4.27 2.84
C MET A 1 -1.56 5.25 3.10
N ARG A 2 -2.47 5.41 2.14
CA ARG A 2 -3.74 6.17 2.24
C ARG A 2 -4.79 5.38 1.48
N LEU A 3 -5.37 4.39 2.16
CA LEU A 3 -6.31 3.43 1.59
C LEU A 3 -7.75 3.98 1.66
N ASP A 4 -8.65 3.44 0.85
CA ASP A 4 -10.07 3.72 0.99
C ASP A 4 -10.60 3.09 2.28
N ALA A 5 -11.04 3.93 3.22
CA ALA A 5 -11.57 3.47 4.49
C ALA A 5 -12.92 2.76 4.31
N PHE A 6 -13.13 1.68 5.06
CA PHE A 6 -14.39 0.93 5.03
C PHE A 6 -14.72 0.30 6.39
N SER A 7 -15.96 -0.16 6.52
CA SER A 7 -16.46 -0.90 7.67
C SER A 7 -17.50 -1.91 7.22
N ASP A 8 -17.17 -3.19 7.38
CA ASP A 8 -17.99 -4.32 6.92
C ASP A 8 -18.40 -5.17 8.13
N SER A 9 -19.67 -5.57 8.18
CA SER A 9 -20.16 -6.51 9.19
C SER A 9 -19.99 -7.94 8.70
N GLY A 10 -19.64 -8.86 9.61
CA GLY A 10 -19.34 -10.24 9.22
C GLY A 10 -19.34 -11.24 10.37
N TYR A 11 -18.94 -12.46 10.05
CA TYR A 11 -18.72 -13.53 11.01
C TYR A 11 -17.24 -13.90 11.03
N PHE A 12 -16.71 -14.14 12.23
CA PHE A 12 -15.27 -14.33 12.44
C PHE A 12 -15.01 -15.57 13.27
N TRP A 13 -13.96 -16.31 12.91
CA TRP A 13 -13.45 -17.48 13.63
C TRP A 13 -12.19 -17.07 14.39
N LEU A 14 -12.30 -17.02 15.72
CA LEU A 14 -11.16 -16.77 16.59
C LEU A 14 -10.28 -18.04 16.67
N PRO A 15 -8.94 -17.92 16.72
CA PRO A 15 -8.06 -19.09 16.69
C PRO A 15 -8.18 -19.92 17.96
N GLY A 16 -8.10 -21.24 17.80
CA GLY A 16 -8.28 -22.21 18.88
C GLY A 16 -9.57 -23.04 18.81
N GLY A 17 -10.22 -23.11 17.66
CA GLY A 17 -11.22 -24.13 17.43
C GLY A 17 -11.29 -24.46 15.95
N GLU A 18 -10.94 -25.70 15.60
CA GLU A 18 -11.22 -26.28 14.28
C GLU A 18 -12.72 -26.40 14.00
N ASP A 19 -13.56 -26.06 14.99
CA ASP A 19 -15.00 -26.07 14.89
C ASP A 19 -15.54 -24.74 14.33
N GLN A 20 -16.06 -24.83 13.10
CA GLN A 20 -16.79 -23.74 12.43
C GLN A 20 -18.02 -23.26 13.23
N SER A 21 -18.45 -23.96 14.28
CA SER A 21 -19.53 -23.55 15.18
C SER A 21 -19.16 -22.42 16.16
N LEU A 22 -17.87 -22.05 16.26
CA LEU A 22 -17.36 -21.00 17.16
C LEU A 22 -17.22 -19.64 16.46
N GLN A 23 -18.14 -19.33 15.56
CA GLN A 23 -18.21 -18.03 14.89
C GLN A 23 -18.75 -16.95 15.83
N VAL A 24 -18.15 -15.77 15.77
CA VAL A 24 -18.65 -14.57 16.45
C VAL A 24 -19.01 -13.50 15.41
N PRO A 25 -20.17 -12.84 15.54
CA PRO A 25 -20.46 -11.66 14.73
C PRO A 25 -19.52 -10.53 15.11
N GLY A 26 -19.17 -9.71 14.13
CA GLY A 26 -18.31 -8.55 14.35
C GLY A 26 -18.35 -7.51 13.24
N ASN A 27 -17.70 -6.39 13.49
CA ASN A 27 -17.46 -5.32 12.53
C ASN A 27 -15.97 -5.22 12.27
N LEU A 28 -15.58 -5.49 11.02
CA LEU A 28 -14.23 -5.30 10.51
C LEU A 28 -14.14 -3.93 9.87
N SER A 29 -13.12 -3.16 10.21
CA SER A 29 -12.90 -1.86 9.57
C SER A 29 -11.45 -1.72 9.11
N VAL A 30 -11.25 -0.84 8.14
CA VAL A 30 -9.92 -0.39 7.74
C VAL A 30 -9.95 1.14 7.70
N SER A 31 -9.00 1.75 8.40
CA SER A 31 -8.80 3.21 8.34
C SER A 31 -7.97 3.60 7.11
N GLU A 32 -7.97 4.88 6.73
CA GLU A 32 -7.11 5.38 5.64
C GLU A 32 -5.62 5.08 5.87
N ALA A 33 -5.17 5.04 7.13
CA ALA A 33 -3.79 4.70 7.47
C ALA A 33 -3.45 3.21 7.31
N GLY A 34 -4.46 2.37 7.04
CA GLY A 34 -4.34 0.92 6.92
C GLY A 34 -4.45 0.16 8.24
N ARG A 35 -4.79 0.83 9.35
CA ARG A 35 -5.10 0.16 10.63
C ARG A 35 -6.35 -0.70 10.46
N VAL A 36 -6.32 -1.93 11.00
CA VAL A 36 -7.38 -2.95 10.86
C VAL A 36 -7.98 -3.31 12.22
N PRO A 37 -8.98 -2.56 12.74
CA PRO A 37 -9.75 -2.98 13.91
C PRO A 37 -10.80 -4.04 13.55
N LEU A 38 -10.99 -5.00 14.45
CA LEU A 38 -12.12 -5.92 14.46
C LEU A 38 -12.81 -5.85 15.83
N GLU A 39 -14.09 -5.50 15.85
CA GLU A 39 -14.92 -5.54 17.05
C GLU A 39 -15.86 -6.74 16.98
N THR A 40 -15.79 -7.66 17.95
CA THR A 40 -16.66 -8.84 18.02
C THR A 40 -17.63 -8.75 19.18
N PHE A 41 -18.80 -9.35 19.02
CA PHE A 41 -19.89 -9.31 19.98
C PHE A 41 -20.31 -10.73 20.40
N GLY A 42 -20.50 -10.94 21.70
CA GLY A 42 -20.87 -12.25 22.25
C GLY A 42 -21.88 -12.18 23.40
N TYR A 43 -22.66 -13.26 23.53
CA TYR A 43 -23.62 -13.45 24.62
C TYR A 43 -22.93 -13.93 25.90
N TRP A 44 -23.39 -13.53 27.10
CA TRP A 44 -22.77 -13.80 28.41
C TRP A 44 -22.29 -15.25 28.66
N SER A 45 -22.94 -16.26 28.08
CA SER A 45 -22.55 -17.67 28.23
C SER A 45 -21.44 -18.14 27.27
N LYS A 46 -20.97 -17.26 26.37
CA LYS A 46 -19.91 -17.47 25.37
C LYS A 46 -19.13 -16.17 25.18
N ASP A 47 -18.22 -15.85 26.11
CA ASP A 47 -17.24 -14.76 25.92
C ASP A 47 -16.47 -15.06 24.62
N PRO A 48 -16.38 -14.15 23.63
CA PRO A 48 -15.60 -14.39 22.41
C PRO A 48 -14.17 -14.86 22.72
N LEU A 49 -13.55 -14.34 23.79
CA LEU A 49 -12.21 -14.77 24.22
C LEU A 49 -12.20 -16.17 24.86
N SER A 50 -13.33 -16.65 25.36
CA SER A 50 -13.46 -18.05 25.82
C SER A 50 -13.53 -19.05 24.67
N LEU A 51 -13.79 -18.57 23.44
CA LEU A 51 -13.75 -19.39 22.22
C LEU A 51 -12.34 -19.46 21.62
N ALA A 52 -11.45 -18.54 22.00
CA ALA A 52 -10.06 -18.57 21.60
C ALA A 52 -9.28 -19.56 22.49
N GLN A 53 -9.05 -20.80 22.01
CA GLN A 53 -8.12 -21.73 22.65
C GLN A 53 -6.68 -21.39 22.22
N ASP A 54 -6.13 -20.31 22.76
CA ASP A 54 -4.71 -20.02 22.62
C ASP A 54 -4.05 -20.00 24.01
N ASN A 55 -2.84 -20.56 24.10
CA ASN A 55 -2.02 -20.55 25.31
C ASN A 55 -1.59 -19.12 25.69
N GLN A 56 -1.75 -18.14 24.79
CA GLN A 56 -1.64 -16.70 25.05
C GLN A 56 -2.80 -15.91 24.42
N PRO A 57 -3.89 -15.60 25.16
CA PRO A 57 -5.05 -14.88 24.63
C PRO A 57 -4.78 -13.42 24.19
N SER A 58 -3.55 -12.93 24.39
CA SER A 58 -3.13 -11.58 24.01
C SER A 58 -2.51 -11.47 22.61
N LYS A 59 -2.17 -12.58 21.93
CA LYS A 59 -1.59 -12.57 20.58
C LYS A 59 -2.21 -13.68 19.76
N LEU A 60 -3.27 -13.35 19.04
CA LEU A 60 -3.92 -14.26 18.11
C LEU A 60 -3.17 -14.19 16.78
N THR A 61 -2.47 -15.26 16.40
CA THR A 61 -1.68 -15.29 15.17
C THR A 61 -2.55 -15.01 13.93
N ARG A 62 -3.81 -15.49 13.94
CA ARG A 62 -4.71 -15.35 12.79
C ARG A 62 -6.19 -15.42 13.18
N ILE A 63 -7.03 -14.60 12.55
CA ILE A 63 -8.49 -14.66 12.64
C ILE A 63 -9.04 -14.79 11.22
N PHE A 64 -9.88 -15.80 10.98
CA PHE A 64 -10.60 -15.91 9.71
C PHE A 64 -11.93 -15.16 9.80
N GLY A 65 -12.47 -14.74 8.66
CA GLY A 65 -13.77 -14.10 8.62
C GLY A 65 -14.46 -14.19 7.26
N TYR A 66 -15.74 -13.85 7.26
CA TYR A 66 -16.52 -13.65 6.05
C TYR A 66 -17.32 -12.36 6.18
N THR A 67 -17.25 -11.53 5.15
CA THR A 67 -18.05 -10.30 5.00
C THR A 67 -18.84 -10.38 3.68
N PRO A 68 -20.08 -9.89 3.62
CA PRO A 68 -20.84 -9.85 2.36
C PRO A 68 -20.14 -9.05 1.25
N GLU A 69 -19.45 -7.98 1.61
CA GLU A 69 -18.82 -7.03 0.69
C GLU A 69 -17.50 -7.55 0.10
N ARG A 70 -16.72 -8.32 0.89
CA ARG A 70 -15.35 -8.76 0.51
C ARG A 70 -15.15 -10.27 0.53
N GLY A 71 -16.20 -11.03 0.83
CA GLY A 71 -16.16 -12.48 0.93
C GLY A 71 -15.25 -12.95 2.07
N ASN A 72 -14.43 -13.97 1.79
CA ASN A 72 -13.50 -14.54 2.76
C ASN A 72 -12.36 -13.57 3.07
N VAL A 73 -12.09 -13.39 4.36
CA VAL A 73 -11.02 -12.53 4.87
C VAL A 73 -10.13 -13.25 5.87
N THR A 74 -8.86 -12.87 5.92
CA THR A 74 -7.88 -13.35 6.88
C THR A 74 -7.19 -12.16 7.54
N LEU A 75 -7.30 -12.04 8.86
CA LEU A 75 -6.55 -11.08 9.66
C LEU A 75 -5.31 -11.77 10.24
N THR A 76 -4.13 -11.17 10.09
CA THR A 76 -2.86 -11.72 10.59
C THR A 76 -2.27 -10.82 11.68
N GLY A 77 -1.64 -11.42 12.70
CA GLY A 77 -1.00 -10.67 13.78
C GLY A 77 -2.00 -9.90 14.64
N ALA A 78 -3.16 -10.51 14.96
CA ALA A 78 -4.21 -9.85 15.70
C ALA A 78 -3.90 -9.81 17.21
N VAL A 79 -3.95 -8.61 17.78
CA VAL A 79 -3.75 -8.39 19.22
C VAL A 79 -5.07 -7.94 19.84
N ALA A 80 -5.49 -8.61 20.90
CA ALA A 80 -6.65 -8.20 21.67
C ALA A 80 -6.36 -6.87 22.39
N THR A 81 -7.17 -5.86 22.11
CA THR A 81 -7.13 -4.58 22.82
C THR A 81 -8.09 -4.62 24.01
N ARG A 82 -7.64 -4.10 25.16
CA ARG A 82 -8.38 -4.15 26.42
C ARG A 82 -9.55 -3.15 26.41
N ASP A 83 -10.67 -3.54 25.82
CA ASP A 83 -11.94 -2.81 25.97
C ASP A 83 -13.10 -3.79 26.12
N ARG A 84 -13.33 -4.25 27.37
CA ARG A 84 -14.55 -4.95 27.74
C ARG A 84 -15.63 -3.92 28.02
N ILE A 85 -16.28 -3.40 26.98
CA ILE A 85 -17.51 -2.63 27.18
C ILE A 85 -18.63 -3.65 27.38
N GLN A 86 -19.03 -3.86 28.63
CA GLN A 86 -20.25 -4.59 28.96
C GLN A 86 -21.43 -3.66 28.71
N SER A 87 -22.16 -3.85 27.62
CA SER A 87 -23.45 -3.17 27.45
C SER A 87 -24.53 -3.98 28.15
N ARG A 88 -25.36 -3.30 28.96
CA ARG A 88 -26.49 -3.90 29.66
C ARG A 88 -27.77 -3.28 29.15
N THR A 89 -28.62 -4.10 28.54
CA THR A 89 -29.96 -3.68 28.09
C THR A 89 -30.97 -4.71 28.56
N ASN A 90 -31.99 -4.30 29.32
CA ASN A 90 -33.09 -5.17 29.79
C ASN A 90 -32.65 -6.47 30.50
N GLY A 91 -31.55 -6.43 31.28
CA GLY A 91 -31.01 -7.61 31.99
C GLY A 91 -30.11 -8.52 31.15
N TRP A 92 -29.98 -8.23 29.85
CA TRP A 92 -29.05 -8.90 28.94
C TRP A 92 -27.69 -8.21 29.00
N VAL A 93 -26.62 -8.99 29.16
CA VAL A 93 -25.23 -8.49 29.14
C VAL A 93 -24.55 -8.99 27.88
N PHE A 94 -24.02 -8.06 27.09
CA PHE A 94 -23.22 -8.35 25.90
C PHE A 94 -21.75 -8.06 26.19
N ASN A 95 -20.88 -9.00 25.80
CA ASN A 95 -19.44 -8.79 25.84
C ASN A 95 -18.99 -8.32 24.46
N CYS A 96 -18.29 -7.20 24.41
CA CYS A 96 -17.56 -6.73 23.24
C CYS A 96 -16.06 -7.03 23.45
N THR A 97 -15.40 -7.51 22.40
CA THR A 97 -13.95 -7.68 22.37
C THR A 97 -13.40 -7.04 21.11
N SER A 98 -12.42 -6.15 21.27
CA SER A 98 -11.77 -5.48 20.15
C SER A 98 -10.40 -6.08 19.89
N PHE A 99 -10.09 -6.31 18.62
CA PHE A 99 -8.78 -6.74 18.12
C PHE A 99 -8.22 -5.69 17.16
N VAL A 100 -6.90 -5.60 17.10
CA VAL A 100 -6.20 -4.84 16.07
C VAL A 100 -5.24 -5.80 15.38
N ALA A 101 -5.40 -5.97 14.07
CA ALA A 101 -4.53 -6.82 13.26
C ALA A 101 -3.46 -6.00 12.53
N ASP A 102 -2.30 -6.62 12.34
CA ASP A 102 -1.20 -6.04 11.56
C ASP A 102 -1.60 -5.94 10.07
N ARG A 103 -2.35 -6.93 9.57
CA ARG A 103 -2.79 -7.00 8.18
C ARG A 103 -4.15 -7.66 8.03
N LEU A 104 -4.80 -7.32 6.92
CA LEU A 104 -6.00 -7.95 6.40
C LEU A 104 -5.73 -8.40 4.95
N LEU A 105 -6.05 -9.66 4.66
CA LEU A 105 -5.99 -10.27 3.34
C LEU A 105 -7.41 -10.65 2.92
N THR A 106 -7.84 -10.29 1.71
CA THR A 106 -9.16 -10.66 1.17
C THR A 106 -9.06 -11.80 0.17
N GLY A 107 -10.19 -12.43 -0.18
CA GLY A 107 -10.26 -13.46 -1.21
C GLY A 107 -9.92 -14.87 -0.73
N GLY A 108 -9.68 -15.10 0.56
CA GLY A 108 -9.37 -16.43 1.07
C GLY A 108 -9.14 -16.54 2.57
N HIS A 109 -9.19 -17.77 3.07
CA HIS A 109 -8.73 -18.16 4.41
C HIS A 109 -7.33 -18.76 4.29
N PHE A 110 -6.30 -17.96 4.59
CA PHE A 110 -4.91 -18.37 4.43
C PHE A 110 -4.41 -19.06 5.70
N SER A 111 -4.12 -20.36 5.61
CA SER A 111 -3.59 -21.17 6.72
C SER A 111 -2.12 -20.85 7.02
N GLU A 112 -1.41 -21.66 7.82
CA GLU A 112 -0.12 -21.33 8.47
C GLU A 112 0.95 -20.69 7.57
N ASN A 113 0.93 -20.95 6.27
CA ASN A 113 1.80 -20.27 5.31
C ASN A 113 1.15 -19.00 4.75
N ASP A 114 1.88 -17.89 4.76
CA ASP A 114 1.48 -16.69 4.03
C ASP A 114 1.25 -17.03 2.55
N PRO A 115 0.24 -16.41 1.89
CA PRO A 115 0.04 -16.61 0.47
C PRO A 115 1.30 -16.23 -0.31
N LEU A 116 1.59 -17.06 -1.32
CA LEU A 116 2.67 -16.85 -2.27
C LEU A 116 2.08 -16.22 -3.54
N PHE A 117 2.68 -15.10 -3.94
CA PHE A 117 2.23 -14.28 -5.06
C PHE A 117 3.22 -14.35 -6.22
N ASP A 118 2.73 -14.56 -7.43
CA ASP A 118 3.56 -14.46 -8.65
C ASP A 118 3.48 -13.06 -9.27
N ARG A 119 2.46 -12.29 -8.90
CA ARG A 119 2.29 -10.91 -9.33
C ARG A 119 1.80 -10.04 -8.20
N LEU A 120 2.18 -8.76 -8.26
CA LEU A 120 1.63 -7.71 -7.41
C LEU A 120 1.20 -6.52 -8.25
N GLY A 121 0.35 -5.71 -7.67
CA GLY A 121 -0.28 -4.57 -8.31
C GLY A 121 -0.59 -3.54 -7.26
N CYS A 122 -0.16 -2.30 -7.49
CA CYS A 122 -0.43 -1.22 -6.57
C CYS A 122 -0.79 0.07 -7.30
N LYS A 123 -1.57 0.89 -6.64
CA LYS A 123 -1.85 2.26 -7.04
C LYS A 123 -1.11 3.20 -6.11
N ILE A 124 -0.48 4.21 -6.70
CA ILE A 124 0.30 5.20 -5.98
C ILE A 124 -0.23 6.57 -6.38
N GLU A 125 -0.39 7.44 -5.39
CA GLU A 125 -0.77 8.83 -5.62
C GLU A 125 0.20 9.49 -6.58
N VAL A 126 -0.34 10.43 -7.35
CA VAL A 126 0.35 11.22 -8.37
C VAL A 126 1.12 10.43 -9.45
N LEU A 127 0.92 9.11 -9.51
CA LEU A 127 1.62 8.24 -10.46
C LEU A 127 1.21 8.55 -11.90
N HIS A 128 -0.04 8.95 -12.14
CA HIS A 128 -0.53 9.24 -13.49
C HIS A 128 0.08 10.54 -14.03
N GLU A 129 0.24 11.55 -13.19
CA GLU A 129 0.94 12.80 -13.50
C GLU A 129 2.43 12.55 -13.71
N TRP A 130 3.05 11.68 -12.89
CA TRP A 130 4.46 11.31 -13.02
C TRP A 130 4.74 10.54 -14.33
N ILE A 131 3.85 9.62 -14.73
CA ILE A 131 3.92 8.94 -16.03
C ILE A 131 3.72 9.95 -17.18
N GLY A 132 2.77 10.88 -17.01
CA GLY A 132 2.52 11.95 -17.97
C GLY A 132 2.00 11.44 -19.31
N VAL A 133 1.35 10.27 -19.36
CA VAL A 133 0.70 9.76 -20.58
C VAL A 133 -0.78 10.13 -20.54
N PRO A 134 -1.25 11.01 -21.45
CA PRO A 134 -2.66 11.36 -21.50
C PRO A 134 -3.48 10.19 -22.05
N GLY A 135 -4.58 9.84 -21.38
CA GLY A 135 -5.61 8.94 -21.92
C GLY A 135 -6.75 9.67 -22.65
N PHE A 136 -6.75 11.01 -22.61
CA PHE A 136 -7.82 11.84 -23.17
C PHE A 136 -7.30 12.69 -24.33
N THR A 137 -8.08 12.74 -25.39
CA THR A 137 -7.93 13.69 -26.50
C THR A 137 -9.11 14.64 -26.46
N ILE A 138 -8.83 15.94 -26.42
CA ILE A 138 -9.85 16.99 -26.43
C ILE A 138 -9.83 17.63 -27.82
N GLU A 139 -10.91 17.42 -28.57
CA GLU A 139 -11.08 17.98 -29.91
C GLU A 139 -12.16 19.03 -29.90
N ARG A 140 -11.85 20.22 -30.41
CA ARG A 140 -12.82 21.31 -30.53
C ARG A 140 -13.45 21.26 -31.92
N GLU A 141 -14.59 20.61 -32.03
CA GLU A 141 -15.35 20.49 -33.27
C GLU A 141 -15.98 21.83 -33.70
N SER A 142 -16.36 22.68 -32.72
CA SER A 142 -16.83 24.05 -33.00
C SER A 142 -16.68 24.98 -31.78
N HIS A 143 -17.10 26.24 -31.90
CA HIS A 143 -17.13 27.15 -30.75
C HIS A 143 -18.07 26.68 -29.63
N LEU A 144 -19.05 25.82 -29.95
CA LEU A 144 -20.09 25.32 -29.06
C LEU A 144 -19.97 23.83 -28.75
N CYS A 145 -19.06 23.10 -29.41
CA CYS A 145 -18.90 21.66 -29.26
C CYS A 145 -17.43 21.32 -28.99
N THR A 146 -17.20 20.66 -27.85
CA THR A 146 -15.92 20.05 -27.48
C THR A 146 -16.18 18.57 -27.29
N SER A 147 -15.50 17.74 -28.08
CA SER A 147 -15.50 16.29 -27.94
C SER A 147 -14.33 15.89 -27.05
N ILE A 148 -14.59 15.03 -26.07
CA ILE A 148 -13.56 14.45 -25.20
C ILE A 148 -13.59 12.96 -25.46
N THR A 149 -12.56 12.45 -26.13
CA THR A 149 -12.41 11.02 -26.43
C THR A 149 -11.41 10.44 -25.46
N TYR A 150 -11.79 9.34 -24.79
CA TYR A 150 -10.87 8.57 -23.98
C TYR A 150 -10.40 7.34 -24.75
N GLN A 151 -9.09 7.16 -24.83
CA GLN A 151 -8.48 5.94 -25.32
C GLN A 151 -7.49 5.46 -24.26
N ARG A 152 -7.72 4.26 -23.71
CA ARG A 152 -6.83 3.65 -22.73
C ARG A 152 -5.45 3.45 -23.37
N PRO A 153 -4.39 4.11 -22.87
CA PRO A 153 -3.05 3.90 -23.40
C PRO A 153 -2.59 2.47 -23.11
N ALA A 154 -1.78 1.91 -24.00
CA ALA A 154 -1.14 0.61 -23.74
C ALA A 154 -0.24 0.72 -22.49
N PRO A 155 -0.16 -0.33 -21.64
CA PRO A 155 0.78 -0.35 -20.54
C PRO A 155 2.22 -0.16 -21.02
N LEU A 156 3.03 0.54 -20.22
CA LEU A 156 4.43 0.82 -20.48
C LEU A 156 5.29 -0.24 -19.76
N PRO A 157 5.84 -1.23 -20.48
CA PRO A 157 6.61 -2.30 -19.86
C PRO A 157 8.00 -1.82 -19.44
N PHE A 158 8.57 -2.48 -18.44
CA PHE A 158 9.96 -2.33 -18.03
C PHE A 158 10.51 -3.64 -17.45
N GLN A 159 11.82 -3.85 -17.64
CA GLN A 159 12.53 -4.99 -17.06
C GLN A 159 13.22 -4.56 -15.78
N VAL A 160 13.14 -5.39 -14.74
CA VAL A 160 13.86 -5.17 -13.47
C VAL A 160 15.07 -6.08 -13.36
N SER A 161 14.86 -7.37 -13.61
CA SER A 161 15.88 -8.43 -13.62
C SER A 161 15.36 -9.57 -14.49
N ASP A 162 16.16 -10.60 -14.76
CA ASP A 162 15.72 -11.76 -15.57
C ASP A 162 14.43 -12.42 -15.04
N ASP A 163 14.21 -12.35 -13.72
CA ASP A 163 13.08 -12.98 -13.02
C ASP A 163 11.95 -12.02 -12.66
N VAL A 164 12.08 -10.72 -12.94
CA VAL A 164 11.09 -9.70 -12.56
C VAL A 164 10.84 -8.72 -13.71
N VAL A 165 9.58 -8.65 -14.12
CA VAL A 165 9.08 -7.71 -15.13
C VAL A 165 8.03 -6.80 -14.51
N GLY A 166 7.92 -5.59 -15.02
CA GLY A 166 6.91 -4.64 -14.57
C GLY A 166 6.24 -3.90 -15.71
N GLU A 167 5.12 -3.27 -15.39
CA GLU A 167 4.45 -2.32 -16.27
C GLU A 167 3.84 -1.17 -15.47
N PHE A 168 3.84 0.01 -16.09
CA PHE A 168 3.01 1.13 -15.69
C PHE A 168 1.76 1.15 -16.55
N GLY A 169 0.59 1.13 -15.94
CA GLY A 169 -0.66 1.17 -16.68
C GLY A 169 -1.64 2.19 -16.13
N LEU A 170 -2.70 2.40 -16.90
CA LEU A 170 -3.70 3.42 -16.63
C LEU A 170 -5.07 2.73 -16.57
N GLU A 171 -5.87 3.12 -15.60
CA GLU A 171 -7.22 2.63 -15.34
C GLU A 171 -8.17 3.82 -15.27
N HIS A 172 -9.41 3.58 -15.67
CA HIS A 172 -10.48 4.55 -15.52
C HIS A 172 -11.71 3.86 -14.93
N SER A 173 -12.47 4.60 -14.15
CA SER A 173 -13.84 4.24 -13.80
C SER A 173 -14.74 5.40 -14.19
N ILE A 174 -15.87 5.08 -14.83
CA ILE A 174 -16.90 6.05 -15.16
C ILE A 174 -18.09 5.71 -14.28
N SER A 175 -18.40 6.60 -13.33
CA SER A 175 -19.60 6.45 -12.52
C SER A 175 -20.78 7.04 -13.28
N PHE A 176 -21.78 6.19 -13.58
CA PHE A 176 -23.03 6.62 -14.22
C PHE A 176 -24.12 6.98 -13.20
N GLN A 177 -23.79 7.02 -11.91
CA GLN A 177 -24.74 7.31 -10.84
C GLN A 177 -24.79 8.80 -10.54
N ALA A 178 -25.45 9.57 -11.42
CA ALA A 178 -25.85 10.92 -11.05
C ALA A 178 -27.24 10.89 -10.36
N PRO A 179 -27.44 11.65 -9.27
CA PRO A 179 -28.79 11.96 -8.79
C PRO A 179 -29.60 12.57 -9.93
N VAL A 180 -30.91 12.29 -9.97
CA VAL A 180 -31.85 12.83 -10.94
C VAL A 180 -31.66 14.35 -11.06
N GLY A 181 -31.05 14.82 -12.16
CA GLY A 181 -30.88 16.24 -12.46
C GLY A 181 -29.46 16.72 -12.80
N ILE A 182 -28.40 15.94 -12.57
CA ILE A 182 -27.03 16.32 -12.98
C ILE A 182 -26.55 15.39 -14.10
N LYS A 183 -26.23 15.94 -15.27
CA LYS A 183 -25.89 15.19 -16.50
C LYS A 183 -24.39 14.97 -16.72
N VAL A 184 -23.55 15.15 -15.70
CA VAL A 184 -22.10 15.06 -15.89
C VAL A 184 -21.60 13.72 -15.35
N PRO A 185 -21.21 12.76 -16.21
CA PRO A 185 -20.52 11.57 -15.75
C PRO A 185 -19.18 11.97 -15.12
N GLU A 186 -18.89 11.44 -13.94
CA GLU A 186 -17.59 11.61 -13.29
C GLU A 186 -16.67 10.48 -13.75
N ALA A 187 -15.57 10.84 -14.41
CA ALA A 187 -14.54 9.90 -14.82
C ALA A 187 -13.38 10.00 -13.84
N HIS A 188 -13.16 8.94 -13.05
CA HIS A 188 -11.97 8.83 -12.23
C HIS A 188 -10.88 8.14 -13.03
N TYR A 189 -9.67 8.68 -12.94
CA TYR A 189 -8.50 8.18 -13.62
C TYR A 189 -7.43 7.82 -12.59
N SER A 190 -6.83 6.64 -12.71
CA SER A 190 -5.78 6.20 -11.80
C SER A 190 -4.71 5.45 -12.57
N ALA A 191 -3.44 5.66 -12.21
CA ALA A 191 -2.35 4.82 -12.68
C ALA A 191 -2.07 3.68 -11.70
N TYR A 192 -1.52 2.59 -12.23
CA TYR A 192 -1.06 1.45 -11.44
C TYR A 192 0.35 1.03 -11.86
N ILE A 193 1.02 0.34 -10.94
CA ILE A 193 2.24 -0.42 -11.18
C ILE A 193 1.89 -1.89 -11.00
N LYS A 194 2.21 -2.72 -11.99
CA LYS A 194 2.12 -4.18 -11.87
C LYS A 194 3.51 -4.76 -11.99
N LEU A 195 3.89 -5.65 -11.08
CA LEU A 195 5.12 -6.44 -11.17
C LEU A 195 4.75 -7.91 -11.24
N SER A 196 5.48 -8.67 -12.05
CA SER A 196 5.34 -10.12 -12.17
C SER A 196 6.70 -10.77 -12.01
N THR A 197 6.73 -11.95 -11.41
CA THR A 197 7.97 -12.70 -11.21
C THR A 197 7.83 -14.16 -11.63
N SER A 198 8.94 -14.75 -12.09
CA SER A 198 9.07 -16.19 -12.30
C SER A 198 9.15 -16.97 -10.98
N MET A 199 9.50 -16.27 -9.89
CA MET A 199 9.53 -16.80 -8.53
C MET A 199 8.18 -16.56 -7.83
N SER A 200 8.13 -16.80 -6.52
CA SER A 200 6.99 -16.40 -5.70
C SER A 200 7.44 -15.47 -4.58
N TRP A 201 6.57 -14.52 -4.24
CA TRP A 201 6.76 -13.56 -3.15
C TRP A 201 5.78 -13.85 -2.02
N ASN A 202 6.26 -13.83 -0.79
CA ASN A 202 5.36 -13.72 0.37
C ASN A 202 4.88 -12.26 0.56
N THR A 203 3.96 -12.06 1.49
CA THR A 203 3.39 -10.74 1.80
C THR A 203 4.45 -9.68 2.17
N GLU A 204 5.50 -10.05 2.92
CA GLU A 204 6.58 -9.11 3.27
C GLU A 204 7.37 -8.66 2.04
N GLU A 205 7.65 -9.59 1.12
CA GLU A 205 8.35 -9.31 -0.11
C GLU A 205 7.52 -8.40 -1.01
N VAL A 206 6.21 -8.65 -1.14
CA VAL A 206 5.28 -7.77 -1.85
C VAL A 206 5.32 -6.35 -1.26
N LEU A 207 5.23 -6.21 0.06
CA LEU A 207 5.30 -4.90 0.71
C LEU A 207 6.65 -4.22 0.47
N ARG A 208 7.74 -4.97 0.53
CA ARG A 208 9.10 -4.46 0.27
C ARG A 208 9.22 -3.91 -1.14
N TRP A 209 8.69 -4.62 -2.14
CA TRP A 209 8.63 -4.15 -3.53
C TRP A 209 7.80 -2.89 -3.69
N VAL A 210 6.60 -2.89 -3.11
CA VAL A 210 5.65 -1.78 -3.24
C VAL A 210 6.19 -0.51 -2.58
N PHE A 211 6.81 -0.62 -1.40
CA PHE A 211 7.46 0.52 -0.75
C PHE A 211 8.69 1.02 -1.53
N CYS A 212 9.45 0.11 -2.16
CA CYS A 212 10.55 0.46 -3.06
C CYS A 212 10.05 1.30 -4.24
N MET A 213 8.97 0.86 -4.90
CA MET A 213 8.36 1.58 -6.03
C MET A 213 7.73 2.91 -5.59
N ARG A 214 7.05 2.96 -4.45
CA ARG A 214 6.54 4.21 -3.87
C ARG A 214 7.67 5.22 -3.62
N ASN A 215 8.79 4.76 -3.07
CA ASN A 215 9.93 5.63 -2.82
C ASN A 215 10.55 6.16 -4.12
N PHE A 216 10.57 5.34 -5.19
CA PHE A 216 10.99 5.80 -6.52
C PHE A 216 10.11 6.95 -7.03
N VAL A 217 8.78 6.78 -6.97
CA VAL A 217 7.81 7.81 -7.38
C VAL A 217 7.90 9.04 -6.49
N SER A 218 8.14 8.86 -5.18
CA SER A 218 8.37 9.97 -4.24
C SER A 218 9.62 10.77 -4.61
N LEU A 219 10.68 10.10 -5.05
CA LEU A 219 11.90 10.76 -5.50
C LEU A 219 11.65 11.56 -6.77
N GLY A 220 10.91 10.98 -7.74
CA GLY A 220 10.53 11.65 -8.98
C GLY A 220 9.67 12.89 -8.72
N THR A 221 8.67 12.77 -7.85
CA THR A 221 7.74 13.85 -7.52
C THR A 221 8.32 14.89 -6.57
N GLY A 222 9.39 14.54 -5.83
CA GLY A 222 9.98 15.40 -4.81
C GLY A 222 9.14 15.52 -3.54
N ALA A 223 8.11 14.69 -3.37
CA ALA A 223 7.16 14.76 -2.27
C ALA A 223 6.77 13.34 -1.76
N PRO A 224 6.32 13.20 -0.50
CA PRO A 224 5.85 11.92 0.03
C PRO A 224 4.49 11.52 -0.57
N VAL A 225 4.48 10.48 -1.42
CA VAL A 225 3.26 9.96 -2.05
C VAL A 225 2.68 8.77 -1.27
N ALA A 226 1.37 8.57 -1.28
CA ALA A 226 0.76 7.40 -0.65
C ALA A 226 0.53 6.24 -1.65
N ILE A 227 0.60 5.01 -1.15
CA ILE A 227 -0.02 3.85 -1.83
C ILE A 227 -1.50 3.87 -1.46
N THR A 228 -2.37 3.79 -2.46
CA THR A 228 -3.84 3.85 -2.32
C THR A 228 -4.52 2.51 -2.47
N SER A 229 -3.89 1.57 -3.18
CA SER A 229 -4.36 0.20 -3.34
C SER A 229 -3.18 -0.75 -3.45
N LEU A 230 -3.34 -1.96 -2.92
CA LEU A 230 -2.37 -3.04 -3.02
C LEU A 230 -3.09 -4.39 -3.16
N ALA A 231 -2.72 -5.14 -4.19
CA ALA A 231 -3.18 -6.51 -4.40
C ALA A 231 -2.02 -7.40 -4.84
N GLY A 232 -2.11 -8.67 -4.45
CA GLY A 232 -1.29 -9.76 -4.96
C GLY A 232 -2.15 -10.76 -5.73
N TRP A 233 -1.57 -11.46 -6.69
CA TRP A 233 -2.21 -12.57 -7.39
C TRP A 233 -1.43 -13.84 -7.08
N LYS A 234 -2.17 -14.90 -6.79
CA LYS A 234 -1.63 -16.25 -6.64
C LYS A 234 -2.25 -17.14 -7.71
N ARG A 235 -1.51 -18.18 -8.11
CA ARG A 235 -2.09 -19.26 -8.92
C ARG A 235 -3.04 -20.06 -8.04
N THR A 236 -4.19 -20.43 -8.60
CA THR A 236 -5.07 -21.37 -7.93
C THR A 236 -4.41 -22.74 -7.99
N ASP A 237 -4.23 -23.38 -6.83
CA ASP A 237 -3.86 -24.80 -6.78
C ASP A 237 -5.10 -25.61 -7.20
N GLY A 238 -5.35 -25.65 -8.51
CA GLY A 238 -6.47 -26.34 -9.12
C GLY A 238 -6.05 -27.74 -9.54
N HIS A 239 -6.76 -28.75 -9.01
CA HIS A 239 -6.79 -30.12 -9.52
C HIS A 239 -6.79 -30.17 -11.05
N GLU A 240 -6.05 -31.14 -11.60
CA GLU A 240 -5.97 -31.50 -13.02
C GLU A 240 -7.35 -31.86 -13.61
N ASP A 241 -8.24 -30.88 -13.79
CA ASP A 241 -9.31 -30.97 -14.77
C ASP A 241 -8.83 -30.22 -16.01
N GLU A 242 -8.55 -30.98 -17.07
CA GLU A 242 -7.87 -30.61 -18.33
C GLU A 242 -8.56 -29.50 -19.17
N ASN A 243 -9.43 -28.67 -18.60
CA ASN A 243 -10.20 -27.66 -19.34
C ASN A 243 -10.47 -26.34 -18.61
N THR A 244 -9.87 -26.09 -17.44
CA THR A 244 -9.98 -24.78 -16.78
C THR A 244 -8.73 -23.94 -16.94
N ASP A 245 -8.86 -22.90 -17.77
CA ASP A 245 -8.01 -21.71 -17.84
C ASP A 245 -7.43 -21.36 -16.45
N ASP A 246 -6.10 -21.19 -16.36
CA ASP A 246 -5.37 -20.91 -15.11
C ASP A 246 -6.05 -19.75 -14.37
N ARG A 247 -6.91 -20.05 -13.39
CA ARG A 247 -7.60 -19.01 -12.65
C ARG A 247 -6.61 -18.40 -11.67
N GLU A 248 -6.36 -17.11 -11.82
CA GLU A 248 -5.57 -16.34 -10.88
C GLU A 248 -6.49 -15.78 -9.80
N GLU A 249 -6.16 -16.01 -8.54
CA GLU A 249 -6.91 -15.47 -7.41
C GLU A 249 -6.26 -14.18 -6.92
N MET A 250 -7.02 -13.09 -6.96
CA MET A 250 -6.59 -11.78 -6.45
C MET A 250 -6.84 -11.69 -4.94
N VAL A 251 -5.85 -11.18 -4.23
CA VAL A 251 -5.87 -10.96 -2.77
C VAL A 251 -5.57 -9.48 -2.54
N GLU A 252 -6.54 -8.72 -2.04
CA GLU A 252 -6.26 -7.35 -1.60
C GLU A 252 -5.54 -7.40 -0.25
N ILE A 253 -4.54 -6.54 -0.09
CA ILE A 253 -3.67 -6.51 1.08
C ILE A 253 -3.81 -5.14 1.75
N PHE A 254 -4.35 -5.13 2.96
CA PHE A 254 -4.43 -3.93 3.78
C PHE A 254 -3.46 -4.08 4.95
N CYS A 255 -2.60 -3.08 5.16
CA CYS A 255 -1.70 -3.05 6.31
C CYS A 255 -1.42 -1.62 6.74
N GLU A 256 -1.13 -1.44 8.03
CA GLU A 256 -0.77 -0.13 8.54
C GLU A 256 0.63 0.27 8.09
N SER A 257 0.74 1.49 7.54
CA SER A 257 2.03 2.03 7.11
C SER A 257 2.55 3.03 8.14
N GLN A 258 3.73 2.75 8.71
CA GLN A 258 4.42 3.66 9.63
C GLN A 258 4.82 4.99 8.95
N GLN A 259 5.06 4.93 7.64
CA GLN A 259 5.39 6.06 6.80
C GLN A 259 4.11 6.63 6.19
N ARG A 260 3.53 7.63 6.87
CA ARG A 260 2.28 8.26 6.48
C ARG A 260 2.56 9.43 5.54
N SER A 261 1.83 9.53 4.44
CA SER A 261 1.79 10.79 3.69
C SER A 261 0.89 11.74 4.49
N PRO A 262 1.39 12.92 4.92
CA PRO A 262 0.69 13.77 5.88
C PRO A 262 -0.58 14.39 5.28
N LYS A 263 -0.62 14.63 3.97
CA LYS A 263 -1.77 15.21 3.26
C LYS A 263 -1.89 14.67 1.83
N PRO A 264 -3.11 14.59 1.27
CA PRO A 264 -3.30 14.41 -0.16
C PRO A 264 -2.50 15.45 -0.91
N ILE A 265 -1.67 14.99 -1.85
CA ILE A 265 -0.98 15.89 -2.75
C ILE A 265 -2.00 16.28 -3.81
N ALA A 266 -2.37 17.57 -3.83
CA ALA A 266 -3.12 18.13 -4.95
C ALA A 266 -2.28 18.03 -6.23
N GLU A 267 -2.96 17.86 -7.38
CA GLU A 267 -2.38 17.71 -8.73
C GLU A 267 -0.97 18.31 -8.87
N LEU A 268 0.06 17.46 -8.88
CA LEU A 268 1.43 17.89 -9.10
C LEU A 268 1.64 18.10 -10.59
N LEU A 269 1.92 19.34 -10.98
CA LEU A 269 2.29 19.60 -12.36
C LEU A 269 3.69 19.02 -12.65
N PRO A 270 3.90 18.37 -13.82
CA PRO A 270 5.18 17.78 -14.20
C PRO A 270 6.39 18.71 -14.02
N GLN A 271 6.23 20.01 -14.25
CA GLN A 271 7.27 21.03 -14.10
C GLN A 271 7.77 21.26 -12.66
N PHE A 272 7.03 20.78 -11.65
CA PHE A 272 7.42 20.87 -10.24
C PHE A 272 7.97 19.54 -9.70
N MET A 273 8.00 18.50 -10.53
CA MET A 273 8.62 17.22 -10.19
C MET A 273 10.14 17.28 -10.41
N ASN A 274 10.91 16.52 -9.63
CA ASN A 274 12.35 16.37 -9.84
C ASN A 274 12.66 15.67 -11.17
N PHE A 275 11.86 14.66 -11.52
CA PHE A 275 11.85 14.01 -12.81
C PHE A 275 10.53 13.25 -13.01
N THR A 276 10.18 13.06 -14.27
CA THR A 276 9.02 12.29 -14.74
C THR A 276 9.47 11.06 -15.51
N TYR A 277 8.53 10.19 -15.90
CA TYR A 277 8.82 9.06 -16.77
C TYR A 277 9.56 9.48 -18.06
N ARG A 278 9.22 10.65 -18.62
CA ARG A 278 9.79 11.17 -19.88
C ARG A 278 11.25 11.60 -19.75
N ASP A 279 11.70 11.90 -18.54
CA ASP A 279 13.08 12.32 -18.28
C ASP A 279 14.04 11.11 -18.17
N LEU A 280 13.50 9.90 -18.09
CA LEU A 280 14.26 8.66 -18.00
C LEU A 280 14.63 8.17 -19.41
N ALA A 281 15.93 8.17 -19.73
CA ALA A 281 16.43 7.70 -21.02
C ALA A 281 16.15 6.20 -21.24
N ASP A 282 16.32 5.39 -20.19
CA ASP A 282 15.93 3.98 -20.14
C ASP A 282 15.29 3.72 -18.76
N VAL A 283 13.99 3.45 -18.77
CA VAL A 283 13.23 3.23 -17.54
C VAL A 283 13.62 1.91 -16.88
N SER A 284 13.96 0.88 -17.65
CA SER A 284 14.31 -0.44 -17.13
C SER A 284 15.63 -0.36 -16.37
N ASP A 285 16.66 0.22 -16.99
CA ASP A 285 17.96 0.45 -16.35
C ASP A 285 17.84 1.35 -15.10
N SER A 286 17.02 2.40 -15.16
CA SER A 286 16.80 3.30 -14.02
C SER A 286 16.14 2.60 -12.84
N ILE A 287 15.09 1.81 -13.11
CA ILE A 287 14.36 1.06 -12.08
C ILE A 287 15.21 -0.07 -11.52
N GLN A 288 15.95 -0.80 -12.36
CA GLN A 288 16.89 -1.85 -11.92
C GLN A 288 17.93 -1.28 -10.95
N LYS A 289 18.62 -0.19 -11.33
CA LYS A 289 19.59 0.49 -10.45
C LYS A 289 18.97 0.95 -9.13
N TRP A 290 17.75 1.46 -9.18
CA TRP A 290 17.00 1.86 -7.99
C TRP A 290 16.72 0.68 -7.05
N ILE A 291 16.27 -0.44 -7.61
CA ILE A 291 15.95 -1.63 -6.85
C ILE A 291 17.22 -2.26 -6.27
N ASP A 292 18.31 -2.31 -7.02
CA ASP A 292 19.61 -2.76 -6.52
C ASP A 292 20.09 -1.89 -5.36
N LEU A 293 19.87 -0.58 -5.43
CA LEU A 293 20.17 0.34 -4.33
C LEU A 293 19.31 0.06 -3.09
N CYS A 294 18.02 -0.24 -3.28
CA CYS A 294 17.05 -0.39 -2.18
C CYS A 294 17.02 -1.79 -1.55
N LEU A 295 17.03 -2.85 -2.37
CA LEU A 295 16.67 -4.22 -1.99
C LEU A 295 17.86 -5.15 -1.80
N CYS A 296 19.04 -4.84 -2.34
CA CYS A 296 20.27 -5.59 -2.08
C CYS A 296 20.77 -5.28 -0.65
N GLY A 297 20.13 -5.95 0.31
CA GLY A 297 19.91 -5.57 1.71
C GLY A 297 21.10 -5.47 2.66
N ARG A 298 22.31 -5.13 2.19
CA ARG A 298 23.46 -4.79 3.06
C ARG A 298 24.34 -3.67 2.51
N SER A 299 23.97 -3.08 1.36
CA SER A 299 24.72 -1.96 0.83
C SER A 299 24.53 -0.74 1.75
N LYS A 300 25.57 0.09 1.89
CA LYS A 300 25.46 1.41 2.55
C LYS A 300 24.33 2.25 1.92
N GLY A 301 24.03 2.02 0.64
CA GLY A 301 22.96 2.66 -0.11
C GLY A 301 21.56 2.34 0.43
N GLY A 302 21.22 1.07 0.68
CA GLY A 302 19.88 0.71 1.16
C GLY A 302 19.55 1.32 2.52
N GLN A 303 20.52 1.36 3.45
CA GLN A 303 20.36 2.06 4.73
C GLN A 303 20.15 3.56 4.54
N ALA A 304 20.90 4.16 3.62
CA ALA A 304 20.80 5.58 3.35
C ALA A 304 19.43 5.96 2.77
N VAL A 305 18.96 5.19 1.77
CA VAL A 305 17.61 5.31 1.22
C VAL A 305 16.57 5.22 2.33
N LYS A 306 16.67 4.20 3.21
CA LYS A 306 15.75 4.05 4.33
C LYS A 306 15.71 5.29 5.23
N LEU A 307 16.87 5.81 5.63
CA LEU A 307 16.95 7.01 6.48
C LEU A 307 16.35 8.24 5.81
N PHE A 308 16.60 8.43 4.51
CA PHE A 308 16.04 9.53 3.74
C PHE A 308 14.51 9.48 3.73
N PHE A 309 13.92 8.33 3.38
CA PHE A 309 12.46 8.20 3.33
C PHE A 309 11.83 8.18 4.73
N ASP A 310 12.49 7.64 5.75
CA ASP A 310 12.03 7.77 7.14
C ASP A 310 11.95 9.23 7.58
N SER A 311 12.81 10.10 7.05
CA SER A 311 12.73 11.55 7.29
C SER A 311 11.61 12.19 6.47
N LEU A 312 11.53 11.89 5.18
CA LEU A 312 10.53 12.43 4.26
C LEU A 312 9.09 12.12 4.71
N TYR A 313 8.84 10.88 5.11
CA TYR A 313 7.55 10.41 5.63
C TYR A 313 7.36 10.63 7.13
N GLY A 314 8.39 11.16 7.81
CA GLY A 314 8.35 11.45 9.24
C GLY A 314 7.73 12.80 9.58
N ASP A 315 7.26 13.56 8.59
CA ASP A 315 6.63 14.86 8.82
C ASP A 315 5.40 14.77 9.74
N GLY A 316 5.33 15.64 10.74
CA GLY A 316 4.30 15.60 11.79
C GLY A 316 4.42 14.44 12.81
N ILE A 317 5.37 13.51 12.64
CA ILE A 317 5.60 12.36 13.53
C ILE A 317 6.94 12.47 14.24
N LEU A 318 8.00 12.79 13.51
CA LEU A 318 9.36 12.93 14.02
C LEU A 318 9.67 14.40 14.34
N PRO A 319 10.38 14.68 15.44
CA PRO A 319 10.92 16.01 15.69
C PRO A 319 11.78 16.50 14.52
N VAL A 320 11.76 17.82 14.27
CA VAL A 320 12.51 18.45 13.16
C VAL A 320 14.00 18.10 13.21
N ASP A 321 14.61 18.16 14.39
CA ASP A 321 16.03 17.84 14.58
C ASP A 321 16.34 16.39 14.19
N LEU A 322 15.46 15.45 14.53
CA LEU A 322 15.65 14.05 14.19
C LEU A 322 15.51 13.80 12.68
N ARG A 323 14.62 14.54 12.00
CA ARG A 323 14.50 14.51 10.54
C ARG A 323 15.77 15.02 9.87
N PHE A 324 16.32 16.12 10.37
CA PHE A 324 17.57 16.69 9.85
C PHE A 324 18.73 15.70 10.01
N ILE A 325 18.91 15.11 11.20
CA ILE A 325 19.95 14.11 11.47
C ILE A 325 19.82 12.91 10.52
N LYS A 326 18.59 12.40 10.30
CA LYS A 326 18.36 11.31 9.36
C LYS A 326 18.73 11.68 7.92
N VAL A 327 18.41 12.89 7.47
CA VAL A 327 18.78 13.36 6.12
C VAL A 327 20.30 13.47 5.99
N GLU A 328 20.96 14.08 6.97
CA GLU A 328 22.42 14.20 6.99
C GLU A 328 23.10 12.82 6.94
N GLU A 329 22.68 11.89 7.80
CA GLU A 329 23.22 10.52 7.82
C GLU A 329 22.96 9.80 6.50
N SER A 330 21.78 10.01 5.88
CA SER A 330 21.47 9.43 4.57
C SER A 330 22.44 9.93 3.48
N LEU A 331 22.69 11.25 3.43
CA LEU A 331 23.59 11.85 2.44
C LEU A 331 25.03 11.40 2.63
N GLN A 332 25.50 11.31 3.88
CA GLN A 332 26.84 10.80 4.18
C GLN A 332 27.03 9.34 3.73
N LYS A 333 26.01 8.50 3.88
CA LYS A 333 26.04 7.10 3.44
C LYS A 333 25.90 6.95 1.91
N LEU A 334 25.17 7.85 1.24
CA LEU A 334 25.01 7.85 -0.23
C LEU A 334 26.23 8.37 -0.97
N ALA A 335 26.93 9.38 -0.43
CA ALA A 335 28.09 9.99 -1.08
C ALA A 335 29.13 8.99 -1.65
N PRO A 336 29.62 7.98 -0.90
CA PRO A 336 30.55 7.00 -1.44
C PRO A 336 29.93 6.08 -2.50
N VAL A 337 28.63 5.79 -2.42
CA VAL A 337 27.90 4.96 -3.40
C VAL A 337 27.77 5.71 -4.73
N MET A 338 27.61 7.02 -4.68
CA MET A 338 27.56 7.90 -5.85
C MET A 338 28.95 8.27 -6.40
N GLY A 339 30.03 7.68 -5.88
CA GLY A 339 31.39 7.99 -6.32
C GLY A 339 31.87 9.40 -5.93
N VAL A 340 31.21 10.07 -4.98
CA VAL A 340 31.63 11.38 -4.48
C VAL A 340 32.85 11.17 -3.57
N VAL A 341 34.03 11.53 -4.07
CA VAL A 341 35.29 11.43 -3.32
C VAL A 341 35.28 12.45 -2.19
N THR A 342 35.15 11.97 -0.96
CA THR A 342 35.12 12.75 0.28
C THR A 342 36.45 13.46 0.52
N LYS A 343 36.58 14.70 0.04
CA LYS A 343 37.39 15.69 0.74
C LYS A 343 36.51 16.28 1.84
N GLU A 344 36.81 15.93 3.08
CA GLU A 344 35.92 16.00 4.25
C GLU A 344 35.24 17.37 4.42
N ARG A 345 35.93 18.48 4.20
CA ARG A 345 35.40 19.82 4.55
C ARG A 345 34.46 20.47 3.54
N GLU A 346 34.55 20.10 2.26
CA GLU A 346 33.71 20.68 1.21
C GLU A 346 32.47 19.82 0.93
N THR A 347 32.62 18.51 1.13
CA THR A 347 31.51 17.55 1.02
C THR A 347 30.54 17.71 2.18
N GLU A 348 31.03 17.87 3.41
CA GLU A 348 30.21 18.19 4.59
C GLU A 348 29.42 19.49 4.39
N LYS A 349 30.05 20.54 3.83
CA LYS A 349 29.36 21.78 3.46
C LYS A 349 28.30 21.59 2.37
N ARG A 350 28.54 20.73 1.37
CA ARG A 350 27.56 20.42 0.31
C ARG A 350 26.41 19.57 0.83
N ILE A 351 26.68 18.62 1.72
CA ILE A 351 25.68 17.83 2.42
C ILE A 351 24.83 18.74 3.31
N MET A 352 25.45 19.64 4.07
CA MET A 352 24.72 20.65 4.84
C MET A 352 23.92 21.62 3.96
N LEU A 353 24.42 22.01 2.79
CA LEU A 353 23.69 22.87 1.85
C LEU A 353 22.50 22.15 1.20
N LEU A 354 22.66 20.86 0.87
CA LEU A 354 21.58 20.03 0.37
C LEU A 354 20.54 19.80 1.49
N ALA A 355 20.98 19.46 2.70
CA ALA A 355 20.13 19.30 3.87
C ALA A 355 19.41 20.62 4.24
N SER A 356 20.05 21.78 4.10
CA SER A 356 19.41 23.08 4.34
C SER A 356 18.34 23.40 3.29
N ARG A 357 18.60 23.10 2.01
CA ARG A 357 17.57 23.19 0.95
C ARG A 357 16.41 22.23 1.18
N PHE A 358 16.68 21.04 1.73
CA PHE A 358 15.64 20.12 2.18
C PHE A 358 14.87 20.66 3.40
N SER A 359 15.51 21.38 4.32
CA SER A 359 14.81 22.07 5.43
C SER A 359 13.85 23.14 4.94
N GLU A 360 14.27 23.94 3.94
CA GLU A 360 13.42 24.94 3.29
C GLU A 360 12.21 24.29 2.58
N LEU A 361 12.39 23.12 1.95
CA LEU A 361 11.31 22.33 1.36
C LEU A 361 10.36 21.68 2.39
N LEU A 362 10.86 21.40 3.61
CA LEU A 362 10.09 20.85 4.72
C LEU A 362 9.33 21.94 5.53
N GLY A 363 9.35 23.20 5.08
CA GLY A 363 8.49 24.26 5.58
C GLY A 363 8.89 24.84 6.94
N THR A 364 10.18 24.90 7.26
CA THR A 364 10.71 25.77 8.34
C THR A 364 10.95 27.19 7.85
#